data_AF-A0A357HXB7-F1
#
_entry.id   AF-A0A357HXB7-F1
#
_cell.length_a   1.000
_cell.length_b   1.000
_cell.length_c   1.000
_cell.angle_alpha   90.00
_cell.angle_beta   90.00
_cell.angle_gamma   90.00
#
_symmetry.space_group_name_H-M   'P 1'
#
loop_
_entity.id
_entity.type
_entity.pdbx_description
1 polymer ?
#
loop_
_entity_poly.entity_id
_entity_poly.type
_entity_poly.pdbx_seq_one_letter_code
_entity_poly.pdbx_strand_id
1 'polypeptide(L)'
;MSENPQPNQGQPQQVNLQQIAQQFMVGLQRHFDMLAFNLAAREGVQEEAYNARVNAPKIMPAAPSHQNFEQMQAYARDLLVRQVIGDCLNLAVTGMNNAHFFLALVKQTKANSNVSQEAQQEAQKAQQAFVPAQLDEKFNRLEQDYGIMCELEDTIISLGFVMQAFMQQGGVVKEPQLDENGELVLELKTVQLLDTGAEKPQGKLVDERKVFKQGESLSFTDVELQLILVTIASFADSLFKSVSLYAKSVKDANES
;
A
#
# COMPACT_ATOMS: atom_id res chain seq x y z
N MET A 1 27.21 16.84 13.80
CA MET A 1 26.23 16.37 14.80
C MET A 1 25.01 17.27 14.63
N SER A 2 24.11 16.90 13.72
CA SER A 2 22.91 17.68 13.43
C SER A 2 21.79 17.10 14.28
N GLU A 3 21.29 17.88 15.23
CA GLU A 3 20.18 17.50 16.10
C GLU A 3 18.94 17.22 15.25
N ASN A 4 18.39 16.01 15.38
CA ASN A 4 17.05 15.71 14.88
C ASN A 4 16.04 16.56 15.67
N PRO A 5 15.09 17.25 15.01
CA PRO A 5 14.02 17.92 15.74
C PRO A 5 13.17 16.86 16.47
N GLN A 6 13.01 17.02 17.78
CA GLN A 6 12.08 16.22 18.57
C GLN A 6 10.65 16.35 18.02
N PRO A 7 9.82 15.28 18.07
CA PRO A 7 8.43 15.38 17.68
C PRO A 7 7.72 16.37 18.61
N ASN A 8 7.06 17.37 18.00
CA ASN A 8 6.33 18.44 18.66
C ASN A 8 5.26 17.87 19.63
N GLN A 9 5.61 17.72 20.92
CA GLN A 9 4.66 17.36 21.97
C GLN A 9 3.91 18.63 22.40
N GLY A 10 2.65 18.77 21.96
CA GLY A 10 1.69 19.67 22.63
C GLY A 10 1.15 20.86 21.84
N GLN A 11 1.47 21.02 20.55
CA GLN A 11 0.71 21.95 19.69
C GLN A 11 -0.36 21.18 18.91
N PRO A 12 -1.61 21.70 18.82
CA PRO A 12 -2.61 21.11 17.95
C PRO A 12 -2.10 21.21 16.51
N GLN A 13 -1.56 20.10 15.98
CA GLN A 13 -1.27 20.01 14.56
C GLN A 13 -2.60 20.19 13.83
N GLN A 14 -2.73 21.30 13.11
CA GLN A 14 -3.80 21.42 12.12
C GLN A 14 -3.58 20.31 11.10
N VAL A 15 -4.35 19.23 11.24
CA VAL A 15 -4.29 18.09 10.34
C VAL A 15 -4.86 18.55 9.01
N ASN A 16 -4.02 18.58 7.97
CA ASN A 16 -4.39 19.04 6.64
C ASN A 16 -4.42 17.85 5.68
N LEU A 17 -5.62 17.51 5.20
CA LEU A 17 -5.84 16.39 4.27
C LEU A 17 -5.01 16.51 2.99
N GLN A 18 -4.82 17.72 2.45
CA GLN A 18 -4.01 17.93 1.25
C GLN A 18 -2.53 17.62 1.51
N GLN A 19 -2.01 18.00 2.68
CA GLN A 19 -0.64 17.67 3.07
C GLN A 19 -0.47 16.17 3.28
N ILE A 20 -1.44 15.50 3.91
CA ILE A 20 -1.44 14.04 4.09
C ILE A 20 -1.41 13.34 2.73
N ALA A 21 -2.31 13.72 1.82
CA ALA A 21 -2.39 13.14 0.49
C ALA A 21 -1.09 13.37 -0.30
N GLN A 22 -0.52 14.58 -0.24
CA GLN A 22 0.74 14.89 -0.91
C GLN A 22 1.91 14.05 -0.36
N GLN A 23 2.05 13.95 0.97
CA GLN A 23 3.09 13.15 1.60
C GLN A 23 2.95 11.66 1.25
N PHE A 24 1.72 11.16 1.22
CA PHE A 24 1.41 9.80 0.78
C PHE A 24 1.89 9.57 -0.66
N MET A 25 1.53 10.46 -1.59
CA MET A 25 1.89 10.31 -3.01
C MET A 25 3.41 10.41 -3.24
N VAL A 26 4.12 11.25 -2.48
CA VAL A 26 5.59 11.30 -2.52
C VAL A 26 6.21 10.00 -2.02
N GLY A 27 5.65 9.40 -0.96
CA GLY A 27 6.06 8.09 -0.47
C GLY A 27 5.85 7.02 -1.52
N LEU A 28 4.64 6.94 -2.08
CA LEU A 28 4.27 5.98 -3.12
C LEU A 28 5.18 6.09 -4.34
N GLN A 29 5.44 7.30 -4.85
CA GLN A 29 6.33 7.51 -6.00
C GLN A 29 7.73 6.95 -5.72
N ARG A 30 8.24 7.13 -4.50
CA ARG A 30 9.54 6.59 -4.12
C ARG A 30 9.58 5.06 -4.17
N HIS A 31 8.52 4.39 -3.71
CA HIS A 31 8.42 2.93 -3.81
C HIS A 31 8.30 2.48 -5.27
N PHE A 32 7.59 3.23 -6.12
CA PHE A 32 7.51 2.97 -7.56
C PHE A 32 8.88 3.09 -8.25
N ASP A 33 9.60 4.19 -8.01
CA ASP A 33 10.93 4.41 -8.57
C ASP A 33 11.92 3.34 -8.07
N MET A 34 11.82 2.95 -6.80
CA MET A 34 12.63 1.89 -6.22
C MET A 34 12.35 0.55 -6.90
N LEU A 35 11.08 0.17 -7.09
CA LEU A 35 10.76 -1.05 -7.84
C LEU A 35 11.35 -1.00 -9.25
N ALA A 36 11.14 0.10 -9.99
CA ALA A 36 11.65 0.25 -11.34
C ALA A 36 13.18 0.11 -11.39
N PHE A 37 13.91 0.73 -10.46
CA PHE A 37 15.35 0.59 -10.35
C PHE A 37 15.77 -0.86 -10.05
N ASN A 38 15.10 -1.54 -9.11
CA ASN A 38 15.43 -2.93 -8.78
C ASN A 38 15.19 -3.87 -9.96
N LEU A 39 14.11 -3.67 -10.71
CA LEU A 39 13.81 -4.45 -11.92
C LEU A 39 14.89 -4.24 -12.99
N ALA A 40 15.22 -2.98 -13.30
CA ALA A 40 16.26 -2.65 -14.27
C ALA A 40 17.64 -3.17 -13.83
N ALA A 41 17.98 -3.03 -12.54
CA ALA A 41 19.22 -3.56 -11.99
C ALA A 41 19.30 -5.08 -12.16
N ARG A 42 18.23 -5.80 -11.81
CA ARG A 42 18.14 -7.27 -11.92
C ARG A 42 18.30 -7.75 -13.37
N GLU A 43 17.70 -7.05 -14.33
CA GLU A 43 17.83 -7.35 -15.77
C GLU A 43 19.25 -7.07 -16.29
N GLY A 44 19.93 -6.07 -15.73
CA GLY A 44 21.27 -5.68 -16.14
C GLY A 44 22.42 -6.47 -15.52
N VAL A 45 22.19 -7.22 -14.42
CA VAL A 45 23.27 -7.97 -13.75
C VAL A 45 23.79 -9.08 -14.67
N GLN A 46 25.12 -9.13 -14.81
CA GLN A 46 25.83 -10.21 -15.52
C GLN A 46 26.44 -11.19 -14.50
N GLU A 47 26.52 -12.47 -14.88
CA GLU A 47 27.06 -13.53 -14.03
C GLU A 47 28.53 -13.24 -13.63
N GLU A 48 29.34 -12.70 -14.53
CA GLU A 48 30.73 -12.35 -14.26
C GLU A 48 30.84 -11.27 -13.18
N ALA A 49 29.93 -10.29 -13.20
CA ALA A 49 29.89 -9.23 -12.20
C ALA A 49 29.49 -9.78 -10.82
N TYR A 50 28.53 -10.71 -10.78
CA TYR A 50 28.16 -11.43 -9.56
C TYR A 50 29.35 -12.21 -8.99
N ASN A 51 29.98 -13.06 -9.82
CA ASN A 51 31.11 -13.88 -9.43
C ASN A 51 32.30 -13.03 -8.96
N ALA A 52 32.57 -11.90 -9.61
CA ALA A 52 33.60 -10.96 -9.16
C ALA A 52 33.30 -10.38 -7.76
N ARG A 53 32.04 -10.04 -7.47
CA ARG A 53 31.62 -9.52 -6.16
C ARG A 53 31.67 -10.57 -5.05
N VAL A 54 31.23 -11.79 -5.33
CA VAL A 54 31.30 -12.91 -4.39
C VAL A 54 32.75 -13.23 -4.00
N ASN A 55 33.67 -13.15 -4.96
CA ASN A 55 35.08 -13.47 -4.75
C ASN A 55 35.93 -12.29 -4.23
N ALA A 56 35.41 -11.05 -4.26
CA ALA A 56 36.17 -9.86 -3.86
C ALA A 56 36.73 -9.92 -2.41
N PRO A 57 35.99 -10.44 -1.41
CA PRO A 57 36.52 -10.60 -0.05
C PRO A 57 37.59 -11.70 0.10
N LYS A 58 37.81 -12.53 -0.93
CA LYS A 58 38.71 -13.71 -0.93
C LYS A 58 38.38 -14.80 0.09
N ILE A 59 37.27 -14.66 0.80
CA ILE A 59 36.72 -15.65 1.73
C ILE A 59 35.21 -15.65 1.59
N MET A 60 34.61 -16.83 1.48
CA MET A 60 33.17 -17.01 1.58
C MET A 60 32.81 -17.44 3.00
N PRO A 61 31.78 -16.85 3.63
CA PRO A 61 31.35 -17.24 4.97
C PRO A 61 30.97 -18.73 5.09
N ALA A 62 30.37 -19.30 4.05
CA ALA A 62 29.98 -20.71 3.98
C ALA A 62 30.07 -21.22 2.52
N ALA A 63 31.29 -21.42 2.02
CA ALA A 63 31.54 -21.82 0.62
C ALA A 63 30.71 -23.03 0.12
N PRO A 64 30.50 -24.11 0.90
CA PRO A 64 29.69 -25.25 0.45
C PRO A 64 28.22 -24.93 0.17
N SER A 65 27.70 -23.83 0.72
CA SER A 65 26.32 -23.37 0.56
C SER A 65 26.19 -22.22 -0.43
N HIS A 66 27.25 -21.93 -1.21
CA HIS A 66 27.23 -20.88 -2.21
C HIS A 66 26.16 -21.17 -3.28
N GLN A 67 25.30 -20.20 -3.53
CA GLN A 67 24.32 -20.24 -4.61
C GLN A 67 24.94 -19.65 -5.88
N ASN A 68 24.69 -20.29 -7.03
CA ASN A 68 25.14 -19.75 -8.30
C ASN A 68 24.32 -18.50 -8.71
N PHE A 69 24.69 -17.89 -9.83
CA PHE A 69 24.03 -16.68 -10.33
C PHE A 69 22.51 -16.85 -10.51
N GLU A 70 22.06 -17.90 -11.18
CA GLU A 70 20.64 -18.17 -11.44
C GLU A 70 19.84 -18.37 -10.14
N GLN A 71 20.37 -19.16 -9.21
CA GLN A 71 19.76 -19.41 -7.90
C GLN A 71 19.62 -18.11 -7.11
N MET A 72 20.67 -17.28 -7.12
CA MET A 72 20.68 -16.01 -6.41
C MET A 72 19.73 -15.00 -7.05
N GLN A 73 19.65 -14.97 -8.39
CA GLN A 73 18.72 -14.11 -9.12
C GLN A 73 17.26 -14.49 -8.82
N ALA A 74 16.94 -15.79 -8.81
CA ALA A 74 15.62 -16.29 -8.45
C ALA A 74 15.25 -15.95 -6.99
N TYR A 75 16.18 -16.14 -6.06
CA TYR A 75 15.96 -15.79 -4.66
C TYR A 75 15.78 -14.28 -4.46
N ALA A 76 16.60 -13.45 -5.10
CA ALA A 76 16.46 -11.99 -5.05
C ALA A 76 15.10 -11.54 -5.59
N ARG A 77 14.59 -12.20 -6.64
CA ARG A 77 13.25 -11.94 -7.16
C ARG A 77 12.14 -12.29 -6.17
N ASP A 78 12.22 -13.44 -5.49
CA ASP A 78 11.25 -13.81 -4.45
C ASP A 78 11.23 -12.79 -3.30
N LEU A 79 12.41 -12.35 -2.84
CA LEU A 79 12.51 -11.29 -1.83
C LEU A 79 11.90 -9.97 -2.31
N LEU A 80 12.15 -9.57 -3.55
CA LEU A 80 11.61 -8.34 -4.13
C LEU A 80 10.07 -8.36 -4.16
N VAL A 81 9.46 -9.47 -4.59
CA VAL A 81 7.99 -9.62 -4.62
C VAL A 81 7.40 -9.41 -3.23
N ARG A 82 7.96 -10.09 -2.21
CA ARG A 82 7.49 -9.97 -0.81
C ARG A 82 7.66 -8.55 -0.29
N GLN A 83 8.78 -7.92 -0.59
CA GLN A 83 9.05 -6.55 -0.18
C GLN A 83 8.03 -5.58 -0.79
N VAL A 84 7.80 -5.65 -2.10
CA VAL A 84 6.86 -4.74 -2.79
C VAL A 84 5.44 -4.87 -2.23
N ILE A 85 4.96 -6.10 -2.04
CA ILE A 85 3.62 -6.35 -1.51
C ILE A 85 3.53 -5.87 -0.06
N GLY A 86 4.53 -6.16 0.77
CA GLY A 86 4.61 -5.67 2.14
C GLY A 86 4.63 -4.14 2.24
N ASP A 87 5.43 -3.48 1.41
CA ASP A 87 5.49 -2.02 1.32
C ASP A 87 4.13 -1.43 0.88
N CYS A 88 3.46 -2.05 -0.09
CA CYS A 88 2.13 -1.63 -0.55
C CYS A 88 1.06 -1.73 0.55
N LEU A 89 1.04 -2.84 1.31
CA LEU A 89 0.15 -2.99 2.46
C LEU A 89 0.44 -1.95 3.55
N ASN A 90 1.72 -1.69 3.84
CA ASN A 90 2.12 -0.68 4.81
C ASN A 90 1.70 0.74 4.38
N LEU A 91 1.82 1.06 3.09
CA LEU A 91 1.32 2.31 2.52
C LEU A 91 -0.20 2.39 2.69
N ALA A 92 -0.96 1.38 2.24
CA ALA A 92 -2.41 1.36 2.37
C ALA A 92 -2.87 1.58 3.81
N VAL A 93 -2.32 0.83 4.77
CA VAL A 93 -2.63 0.96 6.21
C VAL A 93 -2.25 2.33 6.75
N THR A 94 -1.13 2.90 6.32
CA THR A 94 -0.71 4.26 6.69
C THR A 94 -1.70 5.31 6.16
N GLY A 95 -2.14 5.17 4.91
CA GLY A 95 -3.19 5.99 4.30
C GLY A 95 -4.48 5.94 5.11
N MET A 96 -4.94 4.72 5.44
CA MET A 96 -6.13 4.51 6.28
C MET A 96 -6.00 5.11 7.67
N ASN A 97 -4.86 4.92 8.34
CA ASN A 97 -4.63 5.46 9.68
C ASN A 97 -4.64 6.99 9.69
N ASN A 98 -4.05 7.63 8.68
CA ASN A 98 -4.06 9.09 8.55
C ASN A 98 -5.46 9.62 8.20
N ALA A 99 -6.16 8.95 7.29
CA ALA A 99 -7.54 9.27 6.92
C ALA A 99 -8.47 9.16 8.14
N HIS A 100 -8.40 8.05 8.88
CA HIS A 100 -9.22 7.83 10.07
C HIS A 100 -8.99 8.90 11.13
N PHE A 101 -7.74 9.27 11.43
CA PHE A 101 -7.47 10.32 12.41
C PHE A 101 -8.07 11.67 11.99
N PHE A 102 -7.95 12.03 10.71
CA PHE A 102 -8.56 13.24 10.18
C PHE A 102 -10.10 13.20 10.26
N LEU A 103 -10.72 12.08 9.89
CA LEU A 103 -12.17 11.87 9.99
C LEU A 103 -12.66 11.99 11.44
N ALA A 104 -11.94 11.39 12.39
CA ALA A 104 -12.25 11.46 13.81
C ALA A 104 -12.20 12.92 14.29
N LEU A 105 -11.17 13.68 13.92
CA LEU A 105 -11.09 15.11 14.24
C LEU A 105 -12.25 15.90 13.65
N VAL A 106 -12.56 15.73 12.36
CA VAL A 106 -13.68 16.40 11.70
C VAL A 106 -15.01 16.09 12.38
N LYS A 107 -15.24 14.84 12.78
CA LYS A 107 -16.44 14.40 13.50
C LYS A 107 -16.54 15.06 14.87
N GLN A 108 -15.47 15.08 15.65
CA GLN A 108 -15.46 15.65 17.00
C GLN A 108 -15.55 17.19 16.99
N THR A 109 -14.94 17.84 16.01
CA THR A 109 -14.97 19.32 15.91
C THR A 109 -16.17 19.83 15.13
N LYS A 110 -17.01 18.93 14.57
CA LYS A 110 -18.09 19.32 13.65
C LYS A 110 -17.56 20.17 12.49
N ALA A 111 -16.41 19.78 11.94
CA ALA A 111 -15.65 20.52 10.93
C ALA A 111 -15.27 21.97 11.32
N ASN A 112 -15.31 22.32 12.60
CA ASN A 112 -14.84 23.62 13.08
C ASN A 112 -13.30 23.68 13.04
N SER A 113 -12.77 24.83 12.64
CA SER A 113 -11.33 25.10 12.63
C SER A 113 -10.72 25.18 14.03
N ASN A 114 -11.54 25.45 15.05
CA ASN A 114 -11.11 25.47 16.45
C ASN A 114 -11.21 24.07 17.05
N VAL A 115 -10.07 23.40 17.19
CA VAL A 115 -9.96 22.08 17.81
C VAL A 115 -9.76 22.25 19.32
N SER A 116 -10.78 21.92 20.13
CA SER A 116 -10.61 21.91 21.60
C SER A 116 -9.73 20.74 22.05
N GLN A 117 -9.16 20.83 23.25
CA GLN A 117 -8.39 19.72 23.82
C GLN A 117 -9.27 18.48 24.00
N GLU A 118 -10.54 18.62 24.38
CA GLU A 118 -11.44 17.46 24.51
C GLU A 118 -11.69 16.80 23.14
N ALA A 119 -11.96 17.58 22.10
CA ALA A 119 -12.17 17.05 20.75
C ALA A 119 -10.93 16.30 20.23
N GLN A 120 -9.73 16.83 20.52
CA GLN A 120 -8.47 16.16 20.17
C GLN A 120 -8.27 14.85 20.96
N GLN A 121 -8.60 14.82 22.25
CA GLN A 121 -8.49 13.61 23.07
C GLN A 121 -9.45 12.51 22.60
N GLU A 122 -10.69 12.85 22.27
CA GLU A 122 -11.66 11.88 21.74
C GLU A 122 -11.23 11.35 20.37
N ALA A 123 -10.72 12.21 19.48
CA ALA A 123 -10.17 11.77 18.21
C ALA A 123 -8.95 10.84 18.39
N GLN A 124 -8.07 11.14 19.35
CA GLN A 124 -6.93 10.27 19.70
C GLN A 124 -7.39 8.92 20.27
N LYS A 125 -8.43 8.90 21.11
CA LYS A 125 -8.99 7.67 21.66
C LYS A 125 -9.57 6.78 20.57
N ALA A 126 -10.33 7.36 19.63
CA ALA A 126 -10.80 6.65 18.44
C ALA A 126 -9.63 6.09 17.63
N GLN A 127 -8.56 6.88 17.43
CA GLN A 127 -7.36 6.45 16.72
C GLN A 127 -6.63 5.30 17.42
N GLN A 128 -6.49 5.34 18.75
CA GLN A 128 -5.86 4.27 19.53
C GLN A 128 -6.60 2.94 19.39
N ALA A 129 -7.92 2.97 19.24
CA ALA A 129 -8.72 1.78 18.96
C ALA A 129 -8.61 1.32 17.49
N PHE A 130 -8.43 2.25 16.55
CA PHE A 130 -8.38 1.97 15.11
C PHE A 130 -7.02 1.41 14.65
N VAL A 131 -5.91 1.95 15.13
CA VAL A 131 -4.56 1.58 14.68
C VAL A 131 -4.27 0.07 14.80
N PRO A 132 -4.54 -0.62 15.91
CA PRO A 132 -4.24 -2.04 16.05
C PRO A 132 -5.32 -2.97 15.47
N ALA A 133 -6.43 -2.44 14.95
CA ALA A 133 -7.49 -3.26 14.38
C ALA A 133 -6.99 -4.05 13.15
N GLN A 134 -7.60 -5.21 12.90
CA GLN A 134 -7.35 -5.97 11.68
C GLN A 134 -7.84 -5.21 10.44
N LEU A 135 -7.36 -5.59 9.27
CA LEU A 135 -7.56 -4.82 8.05
C LEU A 135 -9.04 -4.73 7.65
N ASP A 136 -9.75 -5.85 7.69
CA ASP A 136 -11.21 -5.96 7.53
C ASP A 136 -11.95 -5.04 8.52
N GLU A 137 -11.57 -5.09 9.80
CA GLU A 137 -12.18 -4.25 10.83
C GLU A 137 -11.91 -2.75 10.62
N LYS A 138 -10.77 -2.38 10.04
CA LYS A 138 -10.49 -0.98 9.67
C LYS A 138 -11.44 -0.51 8.58
N PHE A 139 -11.70 -1.32 7.56
CA PHE A 139 -12.67 -0.98 6.51
C PHE A 139 -14.09 -0.88 7.07
N ASN A 140 -14.52 -1.85 7.86
CA ASN A 140 -15.82 -1.84 8.55
C ASN A 140 -16.02 -0.55 9.36
N ARG A 141 -15.00 -0.07 10.08
CA ARG A 141 -15.09 1.19 10.84
C ARG A 141 -15.17 2.42 9.94
N LEU A 142 -14.43 2.45 8.83
CA LEU A 142 -14.53 3.56 7.88
C LEU A 142 -15.95 3.67 7.31
N GLU A 143 -16.58 2.53 7.01
CA GLU A 143 -17.96 2.47 6.55
C GLU A 143 -18.96 2.84 7.66
N GLN A 144 -18.91 2.16 8.81
CA GLN A 144 -19.92 2.32 9.87
C GLN A 144 -19.85 3.70 10.53
N ASP A 145 -18.65 4.22 10.79
CA ASP A 145 -18.49 5.45 11.57
C ASP A 145 -18.58 6.72 10.70
N TYR A 146 -18.31 6.61 9.39
CA TYR A 146 -18.15 7.74 8.48
C TYR A 146 -18.85 7.58 7.12
N GLY A 147 -19.44 6.41 6.81
CA GLY A 147 -20.10 6.14 5.54
C GLY A 147 -19.16 6.00 4.35
N ILE A 148 -17.87 5.68 4.58
CA ILE A 148 -16.86 5.58 3.53
C ILE A 148 -16.65 4.12 3.15
N MET A 149 -17.24 3.72 2.01
CA MET A 149 -16.97 2.43 1.37
C MET A 149 -15.73 2.54 0.47
N CYS A 150 -14.79 1.60 0.61
CA CYS A 150 -13.56 1.58 -0.17
C CYS A 150 -13.69 0.62 -1.36
N GLU A 151 -13.73 1.15 -2.59
CA GLU A 151 -13.88 0.35 -3.81
C GLU A 151 -12.85 -0.80 -3.93
N LEU A 152 -11.62 -0.57 -3.46
CA LEU A 152 -10.51 -1.52 -3.56
C LEU A 152 -10.29 -2.36 -2.30
N GLU A 153 -11.25 -2.37 -1.36
CA GLU A 153 -11.17 -3.14 -0.11
C GLU A 153 -10.78 -4.60 -0.34
N ASP A 154 -11.51 -5.31 -1.19
CA ASP A 154 -11.29 -6.74 -1.47
C ASP A 154 -9.88 -7.01 -2.00
N THR A 155 -9.35 -6.12 -2.83
CA THR A 155 -7.99 -6.26 -3.37
C THR A 155 -6.94 -6.01 -2.29
N ILE A 156 -7.14 -5.03 -1.40
CA ILE A 156 -6.19 -4.77 -0.29
C ILE A 156 -6.21 -5.92 0.71
N ILE A 157 -7.37 -6.50 1.00
CA ILE A 157 -7.51 -7.71 1.83
C ILE A 157 -6.81 -8.90 1.16
N SER A 158 -7.03 -9.09 -0.14
CA SER A 158 -6.40 -10.16 -0.92
C SER A 158 -4.88 -10.03 -0.98
N LEU A 159 -4.33 -8.81 -1.04
CA LEU A 159 -2.88 -8.59 -0.88
C LEU A 159 -2.39 -9.03 0.51
N GLY A 160 -3.21 -8.85 1.56
CA GLY A 160 -2.95 -9.38 2.90
C GLY A 160 -2.85 -10.91 2.91
N PHE A 161 -3.78 -11.59 2.23
CA PHE A 161 -3.75 -13.05 2.06
C PHE A 161 -2.54 -13.54 1.26
N VAL A 162 -2.18 -12.82 0.19
CA VAL A 162 -0.96 -13.08 -0.58
C VAL A 162 0.28 -13.01 0.32
N MET A 163 0.40 -11.97 1.14
CA MET A 163 1.52 -11.82 2.07
C MET A 163 1.53 -12.95 3.12
N GLN A 164 0.37 -13.30 3.67
CA GLN A 164 0.25 -14.42 4.60
C GLN A 164 0.74 -15.73 3.98
N ALA A 165 0.35 -16.03 2.74
CA ALA A 165 0.77 -17.24 2.05
C ALA A 165 2.29 -17.26 1.78
N PHE A 166 2.90 -16.13 1.41
CA PHE A 166 4.36 -16.03 1.31
C PHE A 166 5.07 -16.30 2.65
N MET A 167 4.54 -15.76 3.74
CA MET A 167 5.16 -15.87 5.07
C MET A 167 4.99 -17.25 5.70
N GLN A 168 3.82 -17.88 5.54
CA GLN A 168 3.43 -19.06 6.32
C GLN A 168 3.35 -20.34 5.47
N GLN A 169 3.28 -20.22 4.14
CA GLN A 169 2.87 -21.31 3.26
C GLN A 169 3.81 -21.48 2.04
N GLY A 170 4.99 -20.84 2.07
CA GLY A 170 5.96 -20.92 0.99
C GLY A 170 5.46 -20.30 -0.32
N GLY A 171 4.48 -19.39 -0.25
CA GLY A 171 3.87 -18.78 -1.43
C GLY A 171 2.85 -19.68 -2.14
N VAL A 172 2.35 -20.74 -1.51
CA VAL A 172 1.28 -21.59 -2.06
C VAL A 172 -0.06 -21.18 -1.48
N VAL A 173 -1.08 -21.00 -2.33
CA VAL A 173 -2.43 -20.62 -1.91
C VAL A 173 -3.13 -21.80 -1.22
N LYS A 174 -3.77 -21.55 -0.07
CA LYS A 174 -4.55 -22.54 0.67
C LYS A 174 -5.98 -22.05 0.92
N GLU A 175 -6.81 -22.95 1.40
CA GLU A 175 -8.23 -22.73 1.69
C GLU A 175 -8.54 -21.43 2.46
N PRO A 176 -7.76 -21.00 3.48
CA PRO A 176 -8.07 -19.77 4.21
C PRO A 176 -7.90 -18.48 3.40
N GLN A 177 -7.30 -18.53 2.21
CA GLN A 177 -7.09 -17.37 1.33
C GLN A 177 -8.17 -17.27 0.23
N LEU A 178 -9.07 -18.26 0.13
CA LEU A 178 -10.01 -18.35 -0.99
C LEU A 178 -11.34 -17.71 -0.64
N ASP A 179 -11.97 -17.12 -1.65
CA ASP A 179 -13.34 -16.62 -1.60
C ASP A 179 -14.37 -17.77 -1.70
N GLU A 180 -15.65 -17.40 -1.78
CA GLU A 180 -16.77 -18.35 -1.92
C GLU A 180 -16.70 -19.18 -3.22
N ASN A 181 -15.96 -18.72 -4.23
CA ASN A 181 -15.75 -19.43 -5.50
C ASN A 181 -14.52 -20.35 -5.45
N GLY A 182 -13.78 -20.38 -4.34
CA GLY A 182 -12.53 -21.13 -4.23
C GLY A 182 -11.35 -20.42 -4.92
N GLU A 183 -11.40 -19.10 -5.05
CA GLU A 183 -10.42 -18.27 -5.75
C GLU A 183 -9.81 -17.20 -4.82
N LEU A 184 -8.53 -16.91 -4.99
CA LEU A 184 -7.90 -15.70 -4.47
C LEU A 184 -7.75 -14.71 -5.62
N VAL A 185 -8.42 -13.57 -5.53
CA VAL A 185 -8.56 -12.61 -6.64
C VAL A 185 -7.92 -11.28 -6.27
N LEU A 186 -7.11 -10.73 -7.17
CA LEU A 186 -6.60 -9.36 -7.10
C LEU A 186 -7.15 -8.58 -8.29
N GLU A 187 -7.71 -7.39 -8.03
CA GLU A 187 -8.13 -6.47 -9.08
C GLU A 187 -7.09 -5.36 -9.22
N LEU A 188 -6.21 -5.52 -10.19
CA LEU A 188 -5.11 -4.59 -10.43
C LEU A 188 -5.56 -3.47 -11.37
N LYS A 189 -5.36 -2.22 -10.95
CA LYS A 189 -5.65 -1.04 -11.79
C LYS A 189 -4.59 -0.91 -12.87
N THR A 190 -5.01 -0.95 -14.14
CA THR A 190 -4.17 -0.78 -15.33
C THR A 190 -4.71 0.32 -16.24
N VAL A 191 -3.90 0.81 -17.17
CA VAL A 191 -4.32 1.85 -18.12
C VAL A 191 -4.69 1.22 -19.46
N GLN A 192 -5.97 1.33 -19.83
CA GLN A 192 -6.41 1.09 -21.20
C GLN A 192 -6.24 2.37 -22.02
N LEU A 193 -5.38 2.33 -23.03
CA LEU A 193 -5.22 3.44 -23.97
C LEU A 193 -6.44 3.49 -24.90
N LEU A 194 -7.07 4.66 -24.99
CA LEU A 194 -8.12 4.93 -25.94
C LEU A 194 -7.48 5.42 -27.25
N ASP A 195 -7.60 4.63 -28.31
CA ASP A 195 -7.17 5.04 -29.63
C ASP A 195 -8.16 6.08 -30.18
N THR A 196 -7.83 7.35 -29.93
CA THR A 196 -8.68 8.51 -30.28
C THR A 196 -8.13 9.29 -31.47
N GLY A 197 -7.05 8.82 -32.11
CA GLY A 197 -6.36 9.56 -33.18
C GLY A 197 -5.78 10.92 -32.73
N ALA A 198 -5.70 11.18 -31.42
CA ALA A 198 -5.15 12.40 -30.84
C ALA A 198 -3.63 12.27 -30.59
N GLU A 199 -2.89 13.39 -30.68
CA GLU A 199 -1.42 13.44 -30.47
C GLU A 199 -0.95 12.97 -29.08
N LYS A 200 -1.87 12.89 -28.10
CA LYS A 200 -1.62 12.28 -26.79
C LYS A 200 -2.66 11.20 -26.53
N PRO A 201 -2.26 9.93 -26.36
CA PRO A 201 -3.21 8.88 -26.02
C PRO A 201 -3.86 9.21 -24.68
N GLN A 202 -5.19 9.23 -24.64
CA GLN A 202 -5.96 9.33 -23.41
C GLN A 202 -6.11 7.92 -22.83
N GLY A 203 -5.67 7.71 -21.60
CA GLY A 203 -5.82 6.45 -20.89
C GLY A 203 -7.02 6.48 -19.94
N LYS A 204 -7.74 5.36 -19.84
CA LYS A 204 -8.71 5.12 -18.75
C LYS A 204 -8.17 4.03 -17.84
N LEU A 205 -8.31 4.21 -16.53
CA LEU A 205 -8.06 3.13 -15.58
C LEU A 205 -9.15 2.06 -15.69
N VAL A 206 -8.72 0.82 -15.84
CA VAL A 206 -9.58 -0.38 -15.88
C VAL A 206 -9.02 -1.44 -14.95
N ASP A 207 -9.85 -2.40 -14.59
CA ASP A 207 -9.48 -3.50 -13.70
C ASP A 207 -8.97 -4.69 -14.49
N GLU A 208 -7.81 -5.19 -14.09
CA GLU A 208 -7.22 -6.43 -14.56
C GLU A 208 -7.24 -7.46 -13.43
N ARG A 209 -8.02 -8.54 -13.62
CA ARG A 209 -8.17 -9.58 -12.61
C ARG A 209 -7.03 -10.57 -12.69
N LYS A 210 -6.30 -10.74 -11.60
CA LYS A 210 -5.36 -11.83 -11.39
C LYS A 210 -5.95 -12.83 -10.39
N VAL A 211 -6.10 -14.08 -10.83
CA VAL A 211 -6.79 -15.13 -10.08
C VAL A 211 -5.80 -16.25 -9.75
N PHE A 212 -5.85 -16.72 -8.51
CA PHE A 212 -5.15 -17.92 -8.06
C PHE A 212 -6.11 -18.93 -7.47
N LYS A 213 -5.84 -20.21 -7.72
CA LYS A 213 -6.62 -21.33 -7.16
C LYS A 213 -5.87 -22.02 -6.03
N GLN A 214 -6.59 -22.83 -5.26
CA GLN A 214 -6.00 -23.66 -4.22
C GLN A 214 -4.82 -24.49 -4.75
N GLY A 215 -3.71 -24.47 -4.04
CA GLY A 215 -2.50 -25.22 -4.38
C GLY A 215 -1.60 -24.55 -5.44
N GLU A 216 -2.04 -23.44 -6.04
CA GLU A 216 -1.20 -22.69 -6.98
C GLU A 216 -0.11 -21.90 -6.24
N SER A 217 1.06 -21.82 -6.86
CA SER A 217 2.14 -20.94 -6.39
C SER A 217 1.86 -19.51 -6.83
N LEU A 218 1.90 -18.60 -5.87
CA LEU A 218 1.83 -17.16 -6.10
C LEU A 218 3.00 -16.74 -6.98
N SER A 219 2.67 -16.15 -8.12
CA SER A 219 3.64 -15.64 -9.08
C SER A 219 3.13 -14.34 -9.68
N PHE A 220 4.01 -13.34 -9.75
CA PHE A 220 3.73 -12.02 -10.27
C PHE A 220 4.75 -11.68 -11.35
N THR A 221 4.31 -11.15 -12.48
CA THR A 221 5.19 -10.52 -13.46
C THR A 221 5.69 -9.18 -12.93
N ASP A 222 6.75 -8.64 -13.52
CA ASP A 222 7.30 -7.36 -13.10
C ASP A 222 6.30 -6.22 -13.32
N VAL A 223 5.52 -6.29 -14.39
CA VAL A 223 4.42 -5.35 -14.67
C VAL A 223 3.34 -5.47 -13.60
N GLU A 224 2.92 -6.67 -13.23
CA GLU A 224 1.91 -6.86 -12.17
C GLU A 224 2.38 -6.28 -10.84
N LEU A 225 3.68 -6.37 -10.49
CA LEU A 225 4.22 -5.72 -9.29
C LEU A 225 4.11 -4.19 -9.36
N GLN A 226 4.32 -3.60 -10.54
CA GLN A 226 4.11 -2.17 -10.76
C GLN A 226 2.63 -1.81 -10.66
N LEU A 227 1.74 -2.63 -11.22
CA LEU A 227 0.29 -2.42 -11.16
C LEU A 227 -0.26 -2.53 -9.73
N ILE A 228 0.36 -3.31 -8.84
CA ILE A 228 -0.01 -3.28 -7.41
C ILE A 228 0.19 -1.87 -6.83
N LEU A 229 1.33 -1.20 -7.10
CA LEU A 229 1.56 0.17 -6.66
C LEU A 229 0.58 1.17 -7.29
N VAL A 230 0.24 1.00 -8.58
CA VAL A 230 -0.80 1.81 -9.24
C VAL A 230 -2.16 1.61 -8.56
N THR A 231 -2.47 0.39 -8.15
CA THR A 231 -3.69 0.04 -7.42
C THR A 231 -3.71 0.71 -6.04
N ILE A 232 -2.59 0.71 -5.31
CA ILE A 232 -2.46 1.47 -4.05
C ILE A 232 -2.65 2.99 -4.28
N ALA A 233 -2.15 3.53 -5.39
CA ALA A 233 -2.38 4.92 -5.78
C ALA A 233 -3.87 5.21 -5.93
N SER A 234 -4.57 4.37 -6.69
CA SER A 234 -6.00 4.49 -6.94
C SER A 234 -6.82 4.34 -5.65
N PHE A 235 -6.43 3.41 -4.78
CA PHE A 235 -7.04 3.23 -3.47
C PHE A 235 -6.94 4.50 -2.62
N ALA A 236 -5.73 5.07 -2.50
CA ALA A 236 -5.49 6.25 -1.70
C ALA A 236 -6.18 7.49 -2.26
N ASP A 237 -6.18 7.69 -3.58
CA ASP A 237 -6.89 8.78 -4.24
C ASP A 237 -8.41 8.71 -3.97
N SER A 238 -9.01 7.53 -4.12
CA SER A 238 -10.43 7.31 -3.81
C SER A 238 -10.73 7.55 -2.33
N LEU A 239 -9.91 7.00 -1.43
CA LEU A 239 -10.04 7.21 0.01
C LEU A 239 -9.98 8.69 0.39
N PHE A 240 -8.98 9.43 -0.07
CA PHE A 240 -8.84 10.85 0.26
C PHE A 240 -9.95 11.71 -0.33
N LYS A 241 -10.48 11.37 -1.52
CA LYS A 241 -11.68 12.00 -2.08
C LYS A 241 -12.89 11.77 -1.18
N SER A 242 -13.14 10.54 -0.75
CA SER A 242 -14.25 10.21 0.17
C SER A 242 -14.12 10.93 1.51
N VAL A 243 -12.91 11.02 2.06
CA VAL A 243 -12.63 11.79 3.28
C VAL A 243 -12.93 13.27 3.09
N SER A 244 -12.55 13.84 1.95
CA SER A 244 -12.84 15.24 1.63
C SER A 244 -14.35 15.50 1.51
N LEU A 245 -15.09 14.59 0.87
CA LEU A 245 -16.54 14.66 0.75
C LEU A 245 -17.24 14.56 2.11
N TYR A 246 -16.80 13.64 2.97
CA TYR A 246 -17.30 13.53 4.34
C TYR A 246 -17.11 14.86 5.09
N ALA A 247 -15.90 15.41 5.08
CA ALA A 247 -15.61 16.67 5.79
C ALA A 247 -16.44 17.84 5.27
N LYS A 248 -16.66 17.92 3.97
CA LYS A 248 -17.56 18.90 3.37
C LYS A 248 -19.01 18.72 3.84
N SER A 249 -19.52 17.49 3.85
CA SER A 249 -20.89 17.20 4.28
C SER A 249 -21.15 17.58 5.74
N VAL A 250 -20.18 17.33 6.63
CA VAL A 250 -20.25 17.74 8.04
C VAL A 250 -20.26 19.25 8.15
N LYS A 251 -19.43 19.96 7.37
CA LYS A 251 -19.39 21.42 7.38
C LYS A 251 -20.72 22.01 6.92
N ASP A 252 -21.24 21.56 5.78
CA ASP A 252 -22.50 22.06 5.20
C ASP A 252 -23.70 21.84 6.15
N ALA A 253 -23.71 20.70 6.86
CA ALA A 253 -24.75 20.39 7.85
C ALA A 253 -24.68 21.24 9.14
N ASN A 254 -23.53 21.83 9.47
CA ASN A 254 -23.40 22.73 10.63
C ASN A 254 -23.65 24.20 10.27
N GLU A 255 -23.57 24.56 8.98
CA GLU A 255 -23.87 25.90 8.47
C GLU A 255 -25.35 26.08 8.09
N SER A 256 -26.13 24.98 8.07
CA SER A 256 -27.58 24.93 7.80
C SER A 256 -28.41 25.00 9.08
#